data_AF-O49984-F1
#
_entry.id   AF-O49984-F1
#
_cell.length_a   1.000
_cell.length_b   1.000
_cell.length_c   1.000
_cell.angle_alpha   90.00
_cell.angle_beta   90.00
_cell.angle_gamma   90.00
#
_symmetry.space_group_name_H-M   'P 1'
#
loop_
_entity.id
_entity.type
_entity.pdbx_description
1 polymer ?
#
loop_
_entity_poly.entity_id
_entity_poly.type
_entity_poly.pdbx_seq_one_letter_code
_entity_poly.pdbx_strand_id
1 'polypeptide(L)'
;CALWMPSQSGLYLQLSHTLSHKIQVGSSVPINLPIINQLFNSAQAMHIPHTCPLAKIGPPVGKFAPPEVVSVRVPLLHLSNFQGSDWSDLSGKGYALMVLILPTDGARKWRDHELELVEVVADQVAVALSHAAILEESMHARDQLMEQNFALDKARQEAEMAVHARNDFLAVMNHEMSID
;
A
#
# COMPACT_ATOMS: atom_id res chain seq x y z
N CYS A 1 10.53 8.15 12.01
CA CYS A 1 9.10 7.86 11.81
C CYS A 1 8.99 6.57 10.99
N ALA A 2 8.06 5.71 11.37
CA ALA A 2 7.80 4.44 10.72
C ALA A 2 6.31 4.18 10.62
N LEU A 3 5.90 3.52 9.54
CA LEU A 3 4.51 3.13 9.29
C LEU A 3 4.40 1.61 9.29
N TRP A 4 3.53 1.10 10.16
CA TRP A 4 3.17 -0.30 10.25
C TRP A 4 1.79 -0.51 9.66
N MET A 5 1.71 -1.36 8.64
CA MET A 5 0.45 -1.67 7.97
C MET A 5 0.02 -3.11 8.29
N PRO A 6 -1.28 -3.42 8.37
CA PRO A 6 -1.74 -4.80 8.46
C PRO A 6 -1.16 -5.63 7.31
N SER A 7 -0.99 -6.94 7.50
CA SER A 7 -0.70 -7.88 6.42
C SER A 7 -1.99 -8.29 5.72
N GLN A 8 -1.88 -8.86 4.51
CA GLN A 8 -3.04 -9.42 3.79
C GLN A 8 -3.77 -10.50 4.61
N SER A 9 -3.05 -11.27 5.43
CA SER A 9 -3.66 -12.25 6.34
C SER A 9 -4.39 -11.62 7.53
N GLY A 10 -4.23 -10.32 7.78
CA GLY A 10 -4.79 -9.62 8.93
C GLY A 10 -4.22 -10.00 10.29
N LEU A 11 -3.27 -10.94 10.35
CA LEU A 11 -2.72 -11.47 11.61
C LEU A 11 -1.52 -10.67 12.13
N TYR A 12 -0.85 -9.91 11.26
CA TYR A 12 0.39 -9.22 11.57
C TYR A 12 0.33 -7.77 11.11
N LEU A 13 1.14 -6.93 11.75
CA LEU A 13 1.57 -5.64 11.27
C LEU A 13 2.95 -5.77 10.65
N GLN A 14 3.10 -5.28 9.43
CA GLN A 14 4.34 -5.26 8.67
C GLN A 14 4.88 -3.83 8.58
N LEU A 15 6.18 -3.69 8.76
CA LEU A 15 6.85 -2.42 8.56
C LEU A 15 6.87 -2.08 7.06
N SER A 16 6.12 -1.06 6.67
CA SER A 16 5.95 -0.65 5.28
C SER A 16 6.88 0.50 4.88
N HIS A 17 6.92 1.56 5.68
CA HIS A 17 7.74 2.74 5.37
C HIS A 17 8.51 3.23 6.58
N THR A 18 9.72 3.76 6.34
CA THR A 18 10.55 4.41 7.36
C THR A 18 11.25 5.62 6.78
N LEU A 19 11.23 6.75 7.49
CA LEU A 19 11.90 7.99 7.09
C LEU A 19 13.43 7.96 7.26
N SER A 20 13.98 6.96 7.96
CA SER A 20 15.42 6.86 8.26
C SER A 20 16.08 5.76 7.41
N HIS A 21 17.08 6.16 6.63
CA HIS A 21 17.72 5.44 5.51
C HIS A 21 18.40 4.07 5.80
N LYS A 22 18.24 3.49 7.00
CA LYS A 22 18.89 2.22 7.39
C LYS A 22 17.97 1.33 8.21
N ILE A 23 16.89 0.78 7.64
CA ILE A 23 16.05 -0.20 8.35
C ILE A 23 15.66 -1.38 7.44
N GLN A 24 15.71 -2.57 8.04
CA GLN A 24 15.28 -3.85 7.50
C GLN A 24 13.78 -3.84 7.14
N VAL A 25 13.47 -3.66 5.86
CA VAL A 25 12.15 -3.98 5.30
C VAL A 25 11.85 -5.46 5.59
N GLY A 26 10.66 -5.77 6.11
CA GLY A 26 10.23 -7.16 6.41
C GLY A 26 10.04 -7.51 7.89
N SER A 27 10.21 -6.56 8.81
CA SER A 27 9.84 -6.78 10.22
C SER A 27 8.32 -6.92 10.37
N SER A 28 7.87 -7.91 11.14
CA SER A 28 6.45 -8.16 11.43
C SER A 28 6.18 -8.32 12.92
N VAL A 29 5.00 -7.88 13.35
CA VAL A 29 4.54 -7.93 14.75
C VAL A 29 3.12 -8.47 14.79
N PRO A 30 2.77 -9.42 15.68
CA PRO A 30 1.40 -9.92 15.78
C PRO A 30 0.40 -8.81 16.11
N ILE A 31 -0.74 -8.77 15.42
CA ILE A 31 -1.75 -7.71 15.61
C ILE A 31 -2.49 -7.82 16.96
N ASN A 32 -2.54 -9.02 17.53
CA ASN A 32 -3.30 -9.35 18.73
C ASN A 32 -2.63 -8.94 20.05
N LEU A 33 -1.51 -8.21 20.00
CA LEU A 33 -0.87 -7.72 21.22
C LEU A 33 -1.78 -6.71 21.93
N PRO A 34 -1.89 -6.75 23.29
CA PRO A 34 -2.76 -5.85 24.04
C PRO A 34 -2.50 -4.36 23.73
N ILE A 35 -1.23 -3.97 23.56
CA ILE A 35 -0.84 -2.61 23.23
C ILE A 35 -1.34 -2.17 21.85
N ILE A 36 -1.37 -3.07 20.86
CA ILE A 36 -1.87 -2.79 19.51
C ILE A 36 -3.39 -2.60 19.56
N ASN A 37 -4.11 -3.46 20.29
CA ASN A 37 -5.54 -3.30 20.49
C ASN A 37 -5.87 -1.96 21.17
N GLN A 38 -5.08 -1.52 22.14
CA GLN A 38 -5.24 -0.20 22.75
C GLN A 38 -5.02 0.92 21.73
N LEU A 39 -3.95 0.83 20.93
CA LEU A 39 -3.62 1.80 19.88
C LEU A 39 -4.73 1.92 18.82
N PHE A 40 -5.34 0.80 18.42
CA PHE A 40 -6.45 0.85 17.47
C PHE A 40 -7.74 1.40 18.05
N ASN A 41 -7.98 1.22 19.35
CA ASN A 41 -9.17 1.76 20.01
C ASN A 41 -9.04 3.24 20.41
N SER A 42 -7.85 3.84 20.31
CA SER A 42 -7.61 5.25 20.62
C SER A 42 -7.33 6.07 19.36
N ALA A 43 -7.96 7.23 19.22
CA ALA A 43 -7.60 8.20 18.17
C ALA A 43 -6.34 9.00 18.52
N GLN A 44 -5.99 9.05 19.81
CA GLN A 44 -4.96 9.94 20.31
C GLN A 44 -3.56 9.38 20.09
N ALA A 45 -2.60 10.29 20.00
CA ALA A 45 -1.19 9.93 20.03
C ALA A 45 -0.83 9.41 21.43
N MET A 46 -0.40 8.15 21.53
CA MET A 46 -0.12 7.49 22.80
C MET A 46 1.35 7.15 22.95
N HIS A 47 1.89 7.33 24.15
CA HIS A 47 3.21 6.84 24.50
C HIS A 47 3.21 5.31 24.53
N ILE A 48 4.23 4.71 23.91
CA ILE A 48 4.45 3.27 23.98
C ILE A 48 5.83 2.99 24.59
N PRO A 49 6.00 1.87 25.31
CA PRO A 49 7.32 1.49 25.80
C PRO A 49 8.30 1.31 24.64
N HIS A 50 9.53 1.79 24.79
CA HIS A 50 10.63 1.52 23.85
C HIS A 50 10.94 0.02 23.69
N THR A 51 10.49 -0.82 24.62
CA THR A 51 10.57 -2.29 24.54
C THR A 51 9.52 -2.91 23.61
N CYS A 52 8.50 -2.14 23.23
CA CYS A 52 7.46 -2.56 22.31
C CYS A 52 8.09 -3.02 20.98
N PRO A 53 7.64 -4.14 20.39
CA PRO A 53 8.14 -4.58 19.08
C PRO A 53 8.02 -3.50 17.99
N LEU A 54 6.97 -2.67 18.07
CA LEU A 54 6.75 -1.55 17.16
C LEU A 54 7.81 -0.45 17.29
N ALA A 55 8.55 -0.37 18.40
CA ALA A 55 9.58 0.63 18.63
C ALA A 55 11.00 0.16 18.23
N LYS A 56 11.16 -1.14 17.91
CA LYS A 56 12.46 -1.74 17.57
C LYS A 56 12.86 -1.51 16.11
N ILE A 57 12.79 -0.26 15.66
CA ILE A 57 12.96 0.13 14.26
C ILE A 57 14.29 0.84 14.02
N GLY A 58 15.36 0.41 14.68
CA GLY A 58 16.65 1.09 14.58
C GLY A 58 17.77 0.39 15.34
N PRO A 59 19.01 0.90 15.24
CA PRO A 59 20.14 0.36 15.99
C PRO A 59 19.85 0.41 17.50
N PRO A 60 20.41 -0.53 18.28
CA PRO A 60 20.20 -0.55 19.73
C PRO A 60 20.60 0.79 20.33
N VAL A 61 19.68 1.34 21.14
CA VAL A 61 19.86 2.64 21.79
C VAL A 61 21.10 2.58 22.68
N GLY A 62 21.93 3.62 22.61
CA GLY A 62 23.12 3.76 23.44
C GLY A 62 22.79 3.85 24.94
N LYS A 63 23.82 3.78 25.79
CA LYS A 63 23.73 3.68 27.26
C LYS A 63 22.93 4.78 27.99
N PHE A 64 22.50 5.83 27.30
CA PHE A 64 21.88 7.01 27.89
C PHE A 64 20.39 7.06 27.58
N ALA A 65 19.61 6.61 28.56
CA ALA A 65 18.14 6.69 28.66
C ALA A 65 17.34 6.01 27.53
N PRO A 66 16.21 5.37 27.85
CA PRO A 66 15.31 4.87 26.82
C PRO A 66 14.71 6.02 26.01
N PRO A 67 14.52 5.86 24.68
CA PRO A 67 13.92 6.90 23.86
C PRO A 67 12.44 7.03 24.17
N GLU A 68 11.93 8.24 23.99
CA GLU A 68 10.50 8.52 24.02
C GLU A 68 9.87 8.11 22.68
N VAL A 69 8.88 7.21 22.77
CA VAL A 69 8.21 6.63 21.61
C VAL A 69 6.73 6.90 21.69
N VAL A 70 6.17 7.43 20.61
CA VAL A 70 4.76 7.72 20.46
C VAL A 70 4.23 6.96 19.26
N SER A 71 3.01 6.46 19.39
CA SER A 71 2.29 5.85 18.28
C SER A 71 0.89 6.42 18.16
N VAL A 72 0.42 6.56 16.93
CA VAL A 72 -0.92 7.02 16.59
C VAL A 72 -1.48 6.12 15.50
N ARG A 73 -2.78 5.83 15.56
CA ARG A 73 -3.45 5.10 14.49
C ARG A 73 -3.63 6.00 13.27
N VAL A 74 -3.47 5.43 12.09
CA VAL A 74 -3.70 6.08 10.81
C VAL A 74 -4.85 5.33 10.12
N PRO A 75 -6.01 5.95 9.89
CA PRO A 75 -7.11 5.28 9.19
C PRO A 75 -6.70 4.96 7.76
N LEU A 76 -6.91 3.71 7.33
CA LEU A 76 -6.74 3.34 5.93
C LEU A 76 -8.05 3.66 5.21
N LEU A 77 -8.05 4.74 4.43
CA LEU A 77 -9.21 5.21 3.69
C LEU A 77 -9.34 4.40 2.40
N HIS A 78 -10.36 3.55 2.34
CA HIS A 78 -10.71 2.83 1.12
C HIS A 78 -11.68 3.68 0.30
N LEU A 79 -11.24 4.15 -0.87
CA LEU A 79 -12.06 4.96 -1.79
C LEU A 79 -12.37 4.22 -3.10
N SER A 80 -11.92 2.96 -3.25
CA SER A 80 -12.00 2.22 -4.51
C SER A 80 -13.09 1.14 -4.50
N ASN A 81 -13.77 1.00 -5.64
CA ASN A 81 -14.74 -0.07 -5.92
C ASN A 81 -14.14 -1.16 -6.83
N PHE A 82 -12.89 -1.01 -7.23
CA PHE A 82 -12.18 -1.96 -8.08
C PHE A 82 -11.41 -2.93 -7.17
N GLN A 83 -11.59 -4.23 -7.41
CA GLN A 83 -11.01 -5.29 -6.57
C GLN A 83 -9.50 -5.36 -6.85
N GLY A 84 -8.70 -4.58 -6.11
CA GLY A 84 -7.26 -4.48 -6.32
C GLY A 84 -6.38 -4.66 -5.08
N SER A 85 -6.93 -4.57 -3.86
CA SER A 85 -6.21 -5.00 -2.66
C SER A 85 -7.20 -5.39 -1.58
N ASP A 86 -7.22 -6.68 -1.25
CA ASP A 86 -8.06 -7.25 -0.18
C ASP A 86 -7.55 -6.79 1.19
N TRP A 87 -7.85 -5.53 1.52
CA TRP A 87 -7.98 -5.06 2.89
C TRP A 87 -9.44 -5.21 3.37
N SER A 88 -10.31 -5.76 2.50
CA SER A 88 -11.77 -5.79 2.56
C SER A 88 -12.34 -6.70 3.64
N ASP A 89 -11.64 -7.77 4.03
CA ASP A 89 -12.24 -8.82 4.87
C ASP A 89 -12.08 -8.61 6.39
N LEU A 90 -11.43 -7.52 6.81
CA LEU A 90 -11.29 -7.16 8.23
C LEU A 90 -12.39 -6.18 8.65
N SER A 91 -13.64 -6.63 8.67
CA SER A 91 -14.79 -6.16 9.49
C SER A 91 -15.03 -4.64 9.72
N GLY A 92 -14.44 -3.73 8.95
CA GLY A 92 -14.67 -2.29 9.05
C GLY A 92 -13.53 -1.55 9.76
N LYS A 93 -12.82 -0.74 8.97
CA LYS A 93 -11.72 0.18 9.31
C LYS A 93 -10.38 -0.52 9.58
N GLY A 94 -9.65 -0.79 8.50
CA GLY A 94 -8.22 -1.06 8.60
C GLY A 94 -7.48 0.16 9.16
N TYR A 95 -6.64 -0.04 10.17
CA TYR A 95 -5.78 0.99 10.73
C TYR A 95 -4.33 0.59 10.53
N ALA A 96 -3.51 1.52 10.07
CA ALA A 96 -2.07 1.46 10.21
C ALA A 96 -1.64 2.10 11.54
N LEU A 97 -0.43 1.80 12.01
CA LEU A 97 0.18 2.49 13.14
C LEU A 97 1.37 3.30 12.65
N MET A 98 1.32 4.61 12.89
CA MET A 98 2.48 5.46 12.75
C MET A 98 3.22 5.49 14.08
N VAL A 99 4.54 5.27 14.04
CA VAL A 99 5.43 5.24 15.21
C VAL A 99 6.52 6.29 15.04
N LEU A 100 6.64 7.18 16.03
CA LEU A 100 7.64 8.22 16.10
C LEU A 100 8.55 7.98 17.29
N ILE A 101 9.85 8.01 17.04
CA ILE A 101 10.90 7.81 18.05
C ILE A 101 11.67 9.11 18.11
N LEU A 102 11.74 9.73 19.29
CA LEU A 102 12.59 10.89 19.51
C LEU A 102 14.06 10.47 19.59
N PRO A 103 14.99 11.18 18.93
CA PRO A 103 16.42 10.96 19.09
C PRO A 103 16.83 11.12 20.57
N THR A 104 17.72 10.26 21.05
CA THR A 104 18.20 10.24 22.44
C THR A 104 19.25 11.32 22.72
N ASP A 105 18.95 12.58 22.40
CA ASP A 105 19.82 13.70 22.72
C ASP A 105 19.40 14.34 24.06
N GLY A 106 19.47 13.54 25.13
CA GLY A 106 19.10 13.93 26.49
C GLY A 106 17.69 13.50 26.93
N ALA A 107 17.18 14.14 27.99
CA ALA A 107 15.88 13.83 28.61
C ALA A 107 14.67 14.48 27.88
N ARG A 108 14.73 14.57 26.54
CA ARG A 108 13.66 15.19 25.76
C ARG A 108 12.41 14.32 25.82
N LYS A 109 11.28 14.95 26.10
CA LYS A 109 9.94 14.34 26.07
C LYS A 109 9.07 15.00 25.02
N TRP A 110 8.06 14.27 24.56
CA TRP A 110 6.97 14.86 23.80
C TRP A 110 6.21 15.85 24.67
N ARG A 111 5.91 17.02 24.13
CA ARG A 111 4.99 17.99 24.73
C ARG A 111 3.58 17.72 24.23
N ASP A 112 2.57 18.11 25.01
CA ASP A 112 1.16 17.85 24.68
C ASP A 112 0.79 18.39 23.29
N HIS A 113 1.21 19.61 22.94
CA HIS A 113 0.95 20.19 21.62
C HIS A 113 1.68 19.46 20.48
N GLU A 114 2.79 18.76 20.76
CA GLU A 114 3.46 17.92 19.76
C GLU A 114 2.69 16.62 19.52
N LEU A 115 2.02 16.09 20.55
CA LEU A 115 1.11 14.94 20.42
C LEU A 115 -0.13 15.32 19.60
N GLU A 116 -0.76 16.46 19.91
CA GLU A 116 -1.89 17.00 19.13
C GLU A 116 -1.52 17.22 17.65
N LEU A 117 -0.31 17.73 17.38
CA LEU A 117 0.17 17.87 16.01
C LEU A 117 0.32 16.50 15.31
N VAL A 118 0.82 15.48 16.01
CA VAL A 118 0.98 14.13 15.46
C VAL A 118 -0.37 13.53 15.08
N GLU A 119 -1.44 13.79 15.84
CA GLU A 119 -2.80 13.37 15.52
C GLU A 119 -3.29 13.97 14.20
N VAL A 120 -3.12 15.29 14.01
CA VAL A 120 -3.49 15.97 12.76
C VAL A 120 -2.65 15.46 11.58
N VAL A 121 -1.36 15.20 11.80
CA VAL A 121 -0.49 14.63 10.75
C VAL A 121 -0.92 13.22 10.38
N ALA A 122 -1.42 12.41 11.32
CA ALA A 122 -1.92 11.07 11.04
C ALA A 122 -3.07 11.08 10.02
N ASP A 123 -3.99 12.04 10.12
CA ASP A 123 -5.07 12.22 9.14
C ASP A 123 -4.54 12.61 7.76
N GLN A 124 -3.51 13.46 7.69
CA GLN A 124 -2.87 13.81 6.41
C GLN A 124 -2.13 12.62 5.78
N VAL A 125 -1.48 11.79 6.60
CA VAL A 125 -0.86 10.55 6.14
C VAL A 125 -1.93 9.61 5.58
N ALA A 126 -3.10 9.50 6.23
CA ALA A 126 -4.21 8.69 5.73
C ALA A 126 -4.67 9.14 4.33
N VAL A 127 -4.81 10.45 4.11
CA VAL A 127 -5.15 11.02 2.80
C VAL A 127 -4.08 10.70 1.76
N ALA A 128 -2.80 10.89 2.11
CA ALA A 128 -1.69 10.61 1.20
C ALA A 128 -1.62 9.12 0.83
N LEU A 129 -1.82 8.21 1.79
CA LEU A 129 -1.88 6.76 1.54
C LEU A 129 -3.05 6.41 0.62
N SER A 130 -4.21 7.05 0.80
CA SER A 130 -5.37 6.85 -0.08
C SER A 130 -5.08 7.29 -1.51
N HIS A 131 -4.46 8.46 -1.70
CA HIS A 131 -4.05 8.93 -3.02
C HIS A 131 -3.01 8.01 -3.66
N ALA A 132 -2.06 7.47 -2.88
CA ALA A 132 -1.09 6.50 -3.38
C ALA A 132 -1.78 5.20 -3.85
N ALA A 133 -2.73 4.69 -3.07
CA ALA A 133 -3.49 3.48 -3.42
C ALA A 133 -4.32 3.67 -4.71
N ILE A 134 -5.01 4.81 -4.86
CA ILE A 134 -5.77 5.14 -6.08
C ILE A 134 -4.83 5.23 -7.30
N LEU A 135 -3.65 5.83 -7.13
CA LEU A 135 -2.68 5.96 -8.22
C LEU A 135 -2.15 4.59 -8.65
N GLU A 136 -1.78 3.73 -7.71
CA GLU A 136 -1.32 2.36 -7.99
C GLU A 136 -2.38 1.55 -8.74
N GLU A 137 -3.63 1.64 -8.31
CA GLU A 137 -4.76 0.97 -8.96
C GLU A 137 -5.00 1.52 -10.37
N SER A 138 -4.99 2.83 -10.55
CA SER A 138 -5.14 3.45 -11.87
C SER A 138 -4.02 3.06 -12.83
N MET A 139 -2.79 2.94 -12.34
CA MET A 139 -1.66 2.45 -13.13
C MET A 139 -1.86 1.00 -13.53
N HIS A 140 -2.28 0.15 -12.59
CA HIS A 140 -2.55 -1.25 -12.87
C HIS A 140 -3.66 -1.46 -13.91
N ALA A 141 -4.78 -0.75 -13.77
CA ALA A 141 -5.88 -0.81 -14.73
C ALA A 141 -5.46 -0.34 -16.12
N ARG A 142 -4.64 0.72 -16.20
CA ARG A 142 -4.07 1.19 -17.46
C ARG A 142 -3.20 0.13 -18.12
N ASP A 143 -2.34 -0.54 -17.36
CA ASP A 143 -1.42 -1.55 -17.88
C ASP A 143 -2.21 -2.78 -18.39
N GLN A 144 -3.27 -3.21 -17.69
CA GLN A 144 -4.19 -4.25 -18.16
C GLN A 144 -4.90 -3.87 -19.47
N LEU A 145 -5.37 -2.62 -19.58
CA LEU A 145 -6.01 -2.12 -20.80
C LEU A 145 -5.03 -2.07 -21.99
N MET A 146 -3.75 -1.76 -21.75
CA MET A 146 -2.74 -1.80 -22.80
C MET A 146 -2.51 -3.22 -23.30
N GLU A 147 -2.44 -4.20 -22.39
CA GLU A 147 -2.31 -5.62 -22.76
C GLU A 147 -3.52 -6.12 -23.57
N GLN A 148 -4.73 -5.75 -23.16
CA GLN A 148 -5.96 -6.10 -23.88
C GLN A 148 -6.03 -5.48 -25.27
N ASN A 149 -5.66 -4.20 -25.41
CA ASN A 149 -5.64 -3.55 -26.73
C ASN A 149 -4.64 -4.22 -27.66
N PHE A 150 -3.44 -4.57 -27.18
CA PHE A 150 -2.46 -5.30 -27.98
C PHE A 150 -2.98 -6.66 -28.45
N ALA A 151 -3.63 -7.42 -27.56
CA ALA A 151 -4.24 -8.70 -27.91
C ALA A 151 -5.35 -8.54 -28.97
N LEU A 152 -6.19 -7.50 -28.82
CA LEU A 152 -7.26 -7.19 -29.75
C LEU A 152 -6.74 -6.81 -31.14
N ASP A 153 -5.72 -5.94 -31.20
CA ASP A 153 -5.12 -5.51 -32.47
C ASP A 153 -4.51 -6.70 -33.22
N LYS A 154 -3.85 -7.61 -32.50
CA LYS A 154 -3.33 -8.84 -33.10
C LYS A 154 -4.44 -9.72 -33.67
N ALA A 155 -5.50 -9.97 -32.89
CA ALA A 155 -6.64 -10.77 -33.34
C ALA A 155 -7.34 -10.14 -34.55
N ARG A 156 -7.44 -8.81 -34.57
CA ARG A 156 -7.99 -8.06 -35.70
C ARG A 156 -7.13 -8.23 -36.96
N GLN A 157 -5.81 -8.09 -36.85
CA GLN A 157 -4.91 -8.24 -38.00
C GLN A 157 -4.95 -9.66 -38.58
N GLU A 158 -5.02 -10.69 -37.72
CA GLU A 158 -5.18 -12.08 -38.14
C GLU A 158 -6.50 -12.29 -38.91
N ALA A 159 -7.60 -11.71 -38.42
CA ALA A 159 -8.89 -11.77 -39.11
C ALA A 159 -8.86 -11.05 -40.48
N GLU A 160 -8.24 -9.86 -40.55
CA GLU A 160 -8.10 -9.09 -41.79
C GLU A 160 -7.28 -9.87 -42.84
N MET A 161 -6.17 -10.50 -42.45
CA MET A 161 -5.38 -11.35 -43.34
C MET A 161 -6.16 -12.57 -43.84
N ALA A 162 -6.93 -13.23 -42.97
CA ALA A 162 -7.76 -14.36 -43.37
C ALA A 162 -8.85 -13.97 -44.37
N VAL A 163 -9.47 -12.79 -44.19
CA VAL A 163 -10.45 -12.23 -45.14
C VAL A 163 -9.80 -11.88 -46.47
N HIS A 164 -8.61 -11.26 -46.45
CA HIS A 164 -7.90 -10.91 -47.67
C HIS A 164 -7.52 -12.15 -48.48
N ALA A 165 -6.92 -13.16 -47.84
CA ALA A 165 -6.59 -14.43 -48.48
C ALA A 165 -7.84 -15.09 -49.11
N ARG A 166 -8.96 -15.12 -48.39
CA ARG A 166 -10.24 -15.62 -48.93
C ARG A 166 -10.67 -14.88 -50.18
N ASN A 167 -10.58 -13.55 -50.20
CA ASN A 167 -10.98 -12.75 -51.36
C ASN A 167 -10.06 -12.98 -52.57
N ASP A 168 -8.75 -13.10 -52.34
CA ASP A 168 -7.78 -13.40 -53.39
C ASP A 168 -8.05 -14.77 -54.04
N PHE A 169 -8.34 -15.79 -53.23
CA PHE A 169 -8.75 -17.11 -53.73
C PHE A 169 -10.01 -17.01 -54.62
N LEU A 170 -11.03 -16.26 -54.18
CA LEU A 170 -12.25 -16.08 -54.96
C LEU A 170 -12.00 -15.31 -56.27
N ALA A 171 -11.11 -14.32 -56.25
CA ALA A 171 -10.75 -13.55 -57.45
C ALA A 171 -10.06 -14.42 -58.51
N VAL A 172 -9.11 -15.28 -58.10
CA VAL A 172 -8.46 -16.24 -58.99
C VAL A 172 -9.49 -17.20 -59.61
N MET A 173 -10.38 -17.77 -58.80
CA MET A 173 -11.42 -18.69 -59.29
C MET A 173 -12.40 -18.03 -60.27
N ASN A 174 -12.82 -16.79 -60.01
CA ASN A 174 -13.71 -16.06 -60.91
C ASN A 174 -13.04 -15.72 -62.26
N HIS A 175 -11.74 -15.44 -62.25
CA HIS A 175 -11.00 -15.18 -63.47
C HIS A 175 -10.88 -16.43 -64.34
N GLU A 176 -10.62 -17.60 -63.73
CA GLU A 176 -10.55 -18.88 -64.45
C GLU A 176 -11.91 -19.29 -65.06
N MET A 177 -13.03 -19.12 -64.34
CA MET A 177 -14.37 -19.41 -64.86
C MET A 177 -14.84 -18.48 -65.99
N SER A 178 -14.22 -17.32 -66.17
CA SER A 178 -14.58 -16.36 -67.23
C SER A 178 -13.80 -16.57 -68.54
N ILE A 179 -12.81 -17.46 -68.54
CA ILE A 179 -11.89 -17.69 -69.68
C ILE A 179 -12.23 -18.98 -70.46
N ASP A 180 -13.14 -19.81 -69.94
CA ASP A 180 -13.81 -20.92 -70.67
C ASP A 180 -15.12 -20.47 -71.34
#